data_AF-H1LQN7-F1
#
_entry.id   AF-H1LQN7-F1
#
_cell.length_a   1.000
_cell.length_b   1.000
_cell.length_c   1.000
_cell.angle_alpha   90.00
_cell.angle_beta   90.00
_cell.angle_gamma   90.00
#
_symmetry.space_group_name_H-M   'P 1'
#
loop_
_entity.id
_entity.type
_entity.pdbx_description
1 polymer ?
#
loop_
_entity_poly.entity_id
_entity_poly.type
_entity_poly.pdbx_seq_one_letter_code
_entity_poly.pdbx_strand_id
1 'polypeptide(L)' 'MQAFEKQGINGLISKSKGRPIMQPKYSKMPPKPKTRKEELELENLRLRAENAILKKLQELNQQQM' A
#
# COMPACT_ATOMS: atom_id res chain seq x y z
N MET A 1 -1.95 -14.80 -46.75
CA MET A 1 -3.24 -15.07 -46.09
C MET A 1 -3.26 -16.30 -45.17
N GLN A 2 -2.24 -17.18 -45.18
CA GLN A 2 -2.28 -18.43 -44.39
C GLN A 2 -2.41 -18.27 -42.86
N ALA A 3 -1.94 -17.16 -42.26
CA ALA A 3 -2.03 -16.97 -40.81
C ALA A 3 -3.46 -16.68 -40.33
N PHE A 4 -4.24 -15.93 -41.12
CA PHE A 4 -5.65 -15.64 -40.84
C PHE A 4 -6.51 -16.89 -41.00
N GLU A 5 -6.30 -17.67 -42.06
CA GLU A 5 -7.02 -18.93 -42.29
C GLU A 5 -6.83 -19.93 -41.14
N LYS A 6 -5.66 -19.92 -40.48
CA LYS A 6 -5.32 -20.86 -39.39
C LYS A 6 -5.69 -20.37 -37.99
N GLN A 7 -5.60 -19.06 -37.72
CA GLN A 7 -5.73 -18.48 -36.37
C GLN A 7 -6.86 -17.45 -36.26
N GLY A 8 -7.61 -17.20 -37.34
CA GLY A 8 -8.64 -16.17 -37.40
C GLY A 8 -8.09 -14.77 -37.11
N ILE A 9 -8.88 -13.98 -36.39
CA ILE A 9 -8.52 -12.61 -35.98
C ILE A 9 -7.22 -12.58 -35.15
N ASN A 10 -6.92 -13.63 -34.37
CA ASN A 10 -5.68 -13.71 -33.59
C ASN A 10 -4.43 -13.79 -34.49
N GLY A 11 -4.57 -14.25 -35.73
CA GLY A 11 -3.50 -14.22 -36.73
C GLY A 11 -3.19 -12.82 -37.26
N LEU A 12 -4.08 -11.85 -37.03
CA LEU A 12 -3.88 -10.43 -37.34
C LEU A 12 -3.25 -9.66 -36.17
N ILE A 13 -3.31 -10.21 -34.94
CA ILE A 13 -2.72 -9.59 -33.75
C ILE A 13 -1.21 -9.85 -33.76
N SER A 14 -0.42 -8.79 -33.60
CA SER A 14 1.04 -8.91 -33.52
C SER A 14 1.46 -9.66 -32.26
N LYS A 15 2.07 -10.83 -32.43
CA LYS A 15 2.68 -11.56 -31.30
C LYS A 15 3.89 -10.78 -30.79
N SER A 16 4.04 -10.66 -29.48
CA SER A 16 5.24 -10.09 -28.86
C SER A 16 6.45 -10.89 -29.32
N LYS A 17 7.37 -10.25 -30.03
CA LYS A 17 8.64 -10.89 -30.42
C LYS A 17 9.51 -11.02 -29.16
N GLY A 18 9.99 -12.22 -28.87
CA GLY A 18 10.91 -12.49 -27.76
C GLY A 18 10.34 -13.42 -26.69
N ARG A 19 11.07 -13.56 -25.59
CA ARG A 19 10.69 -14.43 -24.47
C ARG A 19 9.46 -13.83 -23.75
N PRO A 20 8.43 -14.63 -23.41
CA PRO A 20 7.34 -14.15 -22.59
C PRO A 20 7.89 -13.62 -21.26
N ILE A 21 7.37 -12.47 -20.81
CA ILE A 21 7.71 -11.93 -19.49
C ILE A 21 7.28 -12.98 -18.46
N MET A 22 8.24 -13.51 -17.70
CA MET A 22 7.93 -14.41 -16.60
C MET A 22 7.18 -13.59 -15.55
N GLN A 23 5.97 -14.02 -15.19
CA GLN A 23 5.25 -13.43 -14.06
C GLN A 23 6.17 -13.50 -12.83
N PRO A 24 6.40 -12.39 -12.10
CA PRO A 24 7.24 -12.41 -10.93
C PRO A 24 6.66 -13.41 -9.93
N LYS A 25 7.39 -14.50 -9.69
CA LYS A 25 7.00 -15.60 -8.79
C LYS A 25 7.34 -15.29 -7.32
N TYR A 26 7.68 -14.04 -7.01
CA TYR A 26 8.14 -13.64 -5.69
C TYR A 26 6.93 -13.29 -4.82
N SER A 27 6.96 -13.73 -3.56
CA SER A 27 6.07 -13.18 -2.54
C SER A 27 6.22 -11.67 -2.50
N LYS A 28 5.11 -10.94 -2.28
CA LYS A 28 5.14 -9.49 -2.07
C LYS A 28 6.22 -9.19 -1.03
N MET A 29 7.16 -8.31 -1.35
CA MET A 29 8.20 -7.92 -0.40
C MET A 29 7.56 -7.41 0.90
N PRO A 30 8.22 -7.61 2.06
CA PRO A 30 7.79 -6.95 3.27
C PRO A 30 7.72 -5.44 3.03
N PRO A 31 6.77 -4.74 3.70
CA PRO A 31 6.70 -3.29 3.60
C PRO A 31 8.06 -2.69 3.95
N LYS A 32 8.42 -1.61 3.28
CA LYS A 32 9.68 -0.91 3.54
C LYS A 32 9.75 -0.54 5.03
N PRO A 33 10.94 -0.63 5.66
CA PRO A 33 11.13 -0.07 6.99
C PRO A 33 10.65 1.37 7.02
N LYS A 34 9.97 1.76 8.10
CA LYS A 34 9.49 3.14 8.25
C LYS A 34 10.67 4.09 8.20
N THR A 35 10.47 5.24 7.57
CA THR A 35 11.47 6.30 7.68
C THR A 35 11.41 6.91 9.08
N ARG A 36 12.53 7.45 9.57
CA ARG A 36 12.58 8.12 10.89
C ARG A 36 11.47 9.17 11.07
N LYS A 37 11.10 9.86 9.99
CA LYS A 37 10.02 10.85 9.99
C LYS A 37 8.65 10.23 10.26
N GLU A 38 8.33 9.12 9.61
CA GLU A 38 7.05 8.41 9.79
C GLU A 38 6.91 7.86 11.22
N GLU A 39 8.00 7.37 11.82
CA GLU A 39 8.00 6.95 13.22
C GLU A 39 7.67 8.10 14.16
N LEU A 40 8.30 9.26 13.95
CA LEU A 40 8.06 10.47 14.76
C LEU A 40 6.64 11.00 14.59
N GLU A 41 6.09 10.97 13.38
CA GLU A 41 4.70 11.36 13.13
C GLU A 41 3.70 10.45 13.89
N LEU A 42 3.96 9.14 13.88
CA LEU A 42 3.15 8.17 14.62
C LEU A 42 3.24 8.38 16.14
N GLU A 43 4.44 8.61 16.66
CA GLU A 43 4.65 8.91 18.07
C GLU A 43 3.97 10.23 18.47
N ASN A 44 4.08 11.26 17.65
CA ASN A 44 3.41 12.54 17.91
C ASN A 44 1.88 12.38 17.93
N LEU A 45 1.32 11.58 17.02
CA LEU A 45 -0.10 11.26 17.00
C LEU A 45 -0.53 10.54 18.29
N ARG A 46 0.24 9.54 18.73
CA ARG A 46 -0.01 8.80 19.99
C ARG A 46 0.00 9.74 21.20
N LEU A 47 1.02 10.59 21.31
CA LEU A 47 1.17 11.55 22.40
C LEU A 47 0.04 12.59 22.42
N ARG A 48 -0.42 13.06 21.25
CA ARG A 48 -1.57 13.98 21.16
C ARG A 48 -2.85 13.34 21.68
N ALA A 49 -3.10 12.07 21.31
CA ALA A 49 -4.27 11.34 21.79
C ALA A 49 -4.22 11.14 23.32
N GLU A 50 -3.07 10.73 23.85
CA GLU A 50 -2.85 10.55 25.29
C GLU A 50 -3.06 11.86 26.06
N ASN A 51 -2.48 12.96 25.58
CA ASN A 51 -2.67 14.29 26.16
C ASN A 51 -4.13 14.76 26.10
N ALA A 52 -4.86 14.46 25.03
CA ALA A 52 -6.27 14.83 24.92
C ALA A 52 -7.13 14.10 25.98
N ILE A 53 -6.87 12.80 26.20
CA ILE A 53 -7.53 12.01 27.24
C ILE A 53 -7.23 12.59 28.62
N LEU A 54 -5.95 12.86 28.92
CA LEU A 54 -5.53 13.41 30.21
C LEU A 54 -6.19 14.76 30.50
N LYS A 55 -6.24 15.67 29.52
CA LYS A 55 -6.95 16.94 29.65
C LYS A 55 -8.43 16.73 29.95
N LYS A 56 -9.07 15.77 29.26
CA LYS A 56 -10.49 15.51 29.52
C LYS A 56 -10.75 14.98 30.93
N LEU A 57 -9.87 14.11 31.42
CA LEU A 57 -9.95 13.62 32.80
C LEU A 57 -9.73 14.73 33.82
N GLN A 58 -8.78 15.64 33.57
CA GLN A 58 -8.55 16.81 34.42
C GLN A 58 -9.79 17.70 34.49
N GLU A 59 -10.45 17.98 33.36
CA GLU A 59 -11.70 18.74 33.33
C GLU A 59 -12.79 18.08 34.19
N LEU A 60 -12.97 16.76 34.07
CA LEU A 60 -13.98 16.03 34.85
C LEU A 60 -13.69 16.09 36.35
N ASN A 61 -12.43 15.89 36.75
CA ASN A 61 -12.04 15.99 38.15
C ASN A 61 -12.26 17.41 38.70
N GLN A 62 -12.01 18.45 37.91
CA GLN A 62 -12.28 19.84 38.29
C GLN A 62 -13.78 20.13 38.43
N GLN A 63 -14.64 19.48 37.64
CA GLN A 63 -16.10 19.62 37.75
C GLN A 63 -16.70 18.86 38.94
N GLN A 64 -15.98 17.87 39.48
CA GLN A 64 -16.42 17.08 40.63
C GLN A 64 -16.02 17.68 41.99
N MET A 65 -15.10 18.64 42.02
CA MET A 65 -14.76 19.43 43.22
C MET A 65 -15.56 20.74 43.26
#